data_AF-A0A0D2NGR7-F1
#
_entry.id   AF-A0A0D2NGR7-F1
#
_cell.length_a   1.000
_cell.length_b   1.000
_cell.length_c   1.000
_cell.angle_alpha   90.00
_cell.angle_beta   90.00
_cell.angle_gamma   90.00
#
_symmetry.space_group_name_H-M   'P 1'
#
loop_
_entity.id
_entity.type
_entity.pdbx_description
1 polymer ?
#
loop_
_entity_poly.entity_id
_entity_poly.type
_entity_poly.pdbx_seq_one_letter_code
_entity_poly.pdbx_strand_id
1 'polypeptide(L)'
;MSHPISKSLELPIDVLESIADSLVGFPVDMRTLGTMSLTCRHLSSYCRRHMFSTVFLLPRMLDDYEGRHLERHLRLKTMENLVASSQEIPSYVHSLVILMHSSNFNEEGFPRLLKKFGQIQNLTLRTLHVNGQRSFTNWMEMPHETQEALWSLISQQRSTLEDLEFYNFIDIPTATILTLTRLRNLRLMESQFHPVMEPPHNNLLSEEPLQLESLAFTRNYQSIAPIFYSHRSNSGNAILDLSQLKLFIGIYDPSPDGVFEEEVPHLLKEMGQLENLDLSSETSMI
;
A
#
# COMPACT_ATOMS: atom_id res chain seq x y z
N MET A 1 9.27 63.08 -1.43
CA MET A 1 8.24 62.15 -1.91
C MET A 1 8.30 60.92 -1.02
N SER A 2 7.40 60.84 -0.05
CA SER A 2 7.29 59.73 0.91
C SER A 2 6.44 58.63 0.30
N HIS A 3 7.02 57.46 0.05
CA HIS A 3 6.26 56.29 -0.36
C HIS A 3 5.29 55.87 0.75
N PRO A 4 4.02 55.57 0.44
CA PRO A 4 3.11 55.01 1.42
C PRO A 4 3.65 53.64 1.83
N ILE A 5 3.95 53.50 3.13
CA ILE A 5 4.25 52.21 3.76
C ILE A 5 2.97 51.39 3.63
N SER A 6 2.91 50.46 2.66
CA SER A 6 1.82 49.48 2.62
C SER A 6 1.95 48.65 3.89
N LYS A 7 0.97 48.75 4.79
CA LYS A 7 0.86 47.79 5.89
C LYS A 7 0.79 46.41 5.27
N SER A 8 1.79 45.56 5.55
CA SER A 8 1.71 44.15 5.16
C SER A 8 0.50 43.56 5.88
N LEU A 9 -0.51 43.14 5.13
CA LEU A 9 -1.53 42.27 5.67
C LEU A 9 -0.86 40.94 5.97
N GLU A 10 -0.57 40.70 7.24
CA GLU A 10 -0.17 39.39 7.71
C GLU A 10 -1.42 38.54 7.85
N LEU A 11 -1.54 37.52 7.00
CA LEU A 11 -2.61 36.55 7.11
C LEU A 11 -2.35 35.67 8.34
N PRO A 12 -3.38 35.37 9.15
CA PRO A 12 -3.30 34.38 10.20
C PRO A 12 -2.84 33.01 9.67
N ILE A 13 -2.12 32.27 10.51
CA ILE A 13 -1.45 31.03 10.08
C ILE A 13 -2.43 29.92 9.70
N ASP A 14 -3.55 29.84 10.42
CA ASP A 14 -4.69 28.96 10.17
C ASP A 14 -5.33 29.21 8.80
N VAL A 15 -5.38 30.47 8.36
CA VAL A 15 -5.86 30.81 7.01
C VAL A 15 -4.89 30.29 5.94
N LEU A 16 -3.59 30.41 6.17
CA LEU A 16 -2.57 29.92 5.24
C LEU A 16 -2.54 28.38 5.18
N GLU A 17 -2.75 27.71 6.32
CA GLU A 17 -2.92 26.25 6.40
C GLU A 17 -4.17 25.81 5.63
N SER A 18 -5.30 26.47 5.84
CA SER A 18 -6.55 26.19 5.10
C SER A 18 -6.40 26.39 3.59
N ILE A 19 -5.63 27.41 3.15
CA ILE A 19 -5.29 27.58 1.75
C ILE A 19 -4.45 26.39 1.26
N ALA A 20 -3.41 25.99 1.98
CA ALA A 20 -2.59 24.84 1.61
C ALA A 20 -3.42 23.54 1.55
N ASP A 21 -4.30 23.29 2.50
CA ASP A 21 -5.24 22.16 2.49
C ASP A 21 -6.11 22.16 1.22
N SER A 22 -6.62 23.33 0.81
CA SER A 22 -7.44 23.45 -0.39
C SER A 22 -6.69 23.09 -1.68
N LEU A 23 -5.37 23.28 -1.71
CA LEU A 23 -4.50 22.93 -2.85
C LEU A 23 -4.19 21.43 -2.94
N VAL A 24 -4.46 20.68 -1.87
CA VAL A 24 -4.33 19.21 -1.81
C VAL A 24 -5.59 18.52 -2.35
N GLY A 25 -6.65 19.29 -2.65
CA GLY A 25 -7.84 18.81 -3.34
C GLY A 25 -7.56 18.29 -4.76
N PHE A 26 -8.56 17.69 -5.40
CA PHE A 26 -8.41 17.14 -6.76
C PHE A 26 -8.75 18.22 -7.82
N PRO A 27 -7.83 18.62 -8.72
CA PRO A 27 -6.46 18.15 -8.89
C PRO A 27 -5.44 18.85 -7.95
N VAL A 28 -4.48 18.08 -7.43
CA VAL A 28 -3.46 18.59 -6.49
C VAL A 28 -2.51 19.55 -7.20
N ASP A 29 -2.39 20.77 -6.72
CA ASP A 29 -1.44 21.77 -7.23
C ASP A 29 -0.11 21.72 -6.45
N MET A 30 0.70 20.71 -6.76
CA MET A 30 2.02 20.51 -6.15
C MET A 30 2.98 21.67 -6.44
N ARG A 31 2.82 22.39 -7.56
CA ARG A 31 3.70 23.50 -7.91
C ARG A 31 3.45 24.69 -6.98
N THR A 32 2.19 25.00 -6.72
CA THR A 32 1.81 26.07 -5.78
C THR A 32 2.20 25.68 -4.35
N LEU A 33 1.96 24.43 -3.91
CA LEU A 33 2.45 23.94 -2.62
C LEU A 33 3.97 24.04 -2.48
N GLY A 34 4.71 23.67 -3.53
CA GLY A 34 6.17 23.81 -3.57
C GLY A 34 6.60 25.26 -3.41
N THR A 35 5.94 26.19 -4.11
CA THR A 35 6.21 27.63 -4.00
C THR A 35 5.89 28.15 -2.60
N MET A 36 4.74 27.77 -2.04
CA MET A 36 4.34 28.13 -0.67
C MET A 36 5.34 27.63 0.37
N SER A 37 5.89 26.42 0.18
CA SER A 37 6.88 25.83 1.08
C SER A 37 8.19 26.63 1.17
N LEU A 38 8.46 27.51 0.19
CA LEU A 38 9.64 28.38 0.13
C LEU A 38 9.41 29.75 0.77
N THR A 39 8.17 30.10 1.11
CA THR A 39 7.83 31.45 1.61
C THR A 39 8.22 31.67 3.07
N CYS A 40 7.94 30.70 3.95
CA CYS A 40 8.29 30.76 5.36
C CYS A 40 8.48 29.36 5.97
N ARG A 41 9.14 29.27 7.15
CA ARG A 41 9.45 27.99 7.79
C ARG A 41 8.20 27.18 8.16
N HIS A 42 7.15 27.86 8.63
CA HIS A 42 5.90 27.20 9.03
C HIS A 42 5.24 26.51 7.83
N LEU A 43 5.02 27.27 6.75
CA LEU A 43 4.50 26.73 5.50
C LEU A 43 5.43 25.70 4.87
N SER A 44 6.75 25.80 5.10
CA SER A 44 7.70 24.78 4.65
C SER A 44 7.38 23.40 5.22
N SER A 45 7.28 23.28 6.55
CA SER A 45 6.97 21.98 7.17
C SER A 45 5.57 21.51 6.80
N TYR A 46 4.59 22.42 6.84
CA TYR A 46 3.20 22.10 6.54
C TYR A 46 3.01 21.61 5.09
N CYS A 47 3.45 22.39 4.10
CA CYS A 47 3.34 22.01 2.69
C CYS A 47 4.12 20.73 2.38
N ARG A 48 5.29 20.51 2.99
CA ARG A 48 6.06 19.25 2.81
C ARG A 48 5.28 18.03 3.25
N ARG A 49 4.55 18.10 4.38
CA ARG A 49 3.71 16.99 4.83
C ARG A 49 2.70 16.58 3.76
N HIS A 50 2.05 17.55 3.13
CA HIS A 50 1.11 17.27 2.05
C HIS A 50 1.80 16.76 0.79
N MET A 51 2.91 17.38 0.37
CA MET A 51 3.66 16.98 -0.82
C MET A 51 4.19 15.55 -0.74
N PHE A 52 4.62 15.11 0.44
CA PHE A 52 5.16 13.76 0.68
C PHE A 52 4.16 12.81 1.32
N SER A 53 2.90 13.21 1.49
CA SER A 53 1.86 12.36 2.10
C SER A 53 1.66 11.04 1.34
N THR A 54 1.75 11.11 0.01
CA THR A 54 1.66 9.97 -0.90
C THR A 54 2.92 9.89 -1.75
N VAL A 55 3.63 8.76 -1.68
CA VAL A 55 4.86 8.52 -2.44
C VAL A 55 4.68 7.32 -3.35
N PHE A 56 5.03 7.49 -4.62
CA PHE A 56 5.14 6.40 -5.59
C PHE A 56 6.61 6.14 -5.88
N LEU A 57 7.15 4.98 -5.49
CA LEU A 57 8.52 4.58 -5.76
C LEU A 57 8.62 3.84 -7.08
N LEU A 58 9.38 4.39 -8.02
CA LEU A 58 9.72 3.75 -9.28
C LEU A 58 10.91 2.80 -9.12
N PRO A 59 10.99 1.73 -9.93
CA PRO A 59 12.12 0.84 -9.91
C PRO A 59 13.39 1.48 -10.48
N ARG A 60 14.54 0.96 -10.03
CA ARG A 60 15.89 1.43 -10.41
C ARG A 60 16.13 1.55 -11.90
N MET A 61 15.57 0.66 -12.72
CA MET A 61 15.73 0.75 -14.18
C MET A 61 15.21 2.06 -14.79
N LEU A 62 14.40 2.83 -14.03
CA LEU A 62 13.87 4.13 -14.42
C LEU A 62 14.64 5.30 -13.80
N ASP A 63 15.72 5.05 -13.05
CA ASP A 63 16.49 6.12 -12.38
C ASP A 63 17.14 7.08 -13.40
N ASP A 64 17.50 6.59 -14.58
CA ASP A 64 18.09 7.39 -15.67
C ASP A 64 17.07 7.82 -16.74
N TYR A 65 15.79 7.46 -16.59
CA TYR A 65 14.78 7.71 -17.62
C TYR A 65 14.21 9.13 -17.56
N GLU A 66 14.63 10.03 -18.46
CA GLU A 66 14.21 11.46 -18.51
C GLU A 66 12.75 11.73 -18.95
N GLY A 67 11.88 10.72 -19.01
CA GLY A 67 10.49 10.93 -19.41
C GLY A 67 9.71 11.85 -18.48
N ARG A 68 8.90 12.75 -19.05
CA ARG A 68 8.20 13.84 -18.36
C ARG A 68 6.89 13.44 -17.64
N HIS A 69 6.54 12.15 -17.58
CA HIS A 69 5.13 11.76 -17.41
C HIS A 69 4.68 11.39 -16.01
N LEU A 70 5.50 11.58 -14.98
CA LEU A 70 5.16 11.07 -13.66
C LEU A 70 5.56 12.06 -12.56
N GLU A 71 4.97 13.25 -12.57
CA GLU A 71 5.24 14.34 -11.59
C GLU A 71 5.07 13.91 -10.12
N ARG A 72 4.39 12.78 -9.84
CA ARG A 72 4.20 12.21 -8.50
C ARG A 72 5.05 10.98 -8.19
N HIS A 73 5.81 10.48 -9.16
CA HIS A 73 6.60 9.27 -8.97
C HIS A 73 8.06 9.63 -8.70
N LEU A 74 8.53 9.22 -7.53
CA LEU A 74 9.90 9.38 -7.12
C LEU A 74 10.69 8.17 -7.59
N ARG A 75 11.74 8.46 -8.34
CA ARG A 75 12.82 7.51 -8.59
C ARG A 75 13.45 7.10 -7.26
N LEU A 76 13.88 5.86 -7.19
CA LEU A 76 14.39 5.28 -5.94
C LEU A 76 15.63 6.06 -5.47
N LYS A 77 16.54 6.40 -6.38
CA LYS A 77 17.74 7.21 -6.08
C LYS A 77 17.39 8.60 -5.58
N THR A 78 16.37 9.22 -6.15
CA THR A 78 15.89 10.52 -5.70
C THR A 78 15.36 10.43 -4.28
N MET A 79 14.58 9.39 -3.96
CA MET A 79 14.07 9.19 -2.62
C MET A 79 15.19 8.92 -1.61
N GLU A 80 16.17 8.09 -1.94
CA GLU A 80 17.34 7.85 -1.08
C GLU A 80 18.10 9.15 -0.77
N ASN A 81 18.36 9.97 -1.79
CA ASN A 81 19.03 11.25 -1.63
C ASN A 81 18.20 12.22 -0.77
N LEU A 82 16.88 12.23 -0.95
CA LEU A 82 15.96 13.04 -0.16
C LEU A 82 15.98 12.63 1.31
N VAL A 83 15.89 11.32 1.60
CA VAL A 83 15.91 10.79 2.97
C VAL A 83 17.27 10.97 3.63
N ALA A 84 18.36 10.86 2.86
CA ALA A 84 19.71 11.16 3.34
C ALA A 84 19.88 12.64 3.71
N SER A 85 19.25 13.54 2.94
CA SER A 85 19.33 14.99 3.16
C SER A 85 18.33 15.50 4.21
N SER A 86 17.22 14.78 4.42
CA SER A 86 16.15 15.16 5.32
C SER A 86 15.49 13.93 5.95
N GLN A 87 15.84 13.68 7.22
CA GLN A 87 15.36 12.53 7.97
C GLN A 87 13.88 12.63 8.38
N GLU A 88 13.25 13.80 8.24
CA GLU A 88 11.81 14.01 8.52
C GLU A 88 10.89 13.54 7.39
N ILE A 89 11.38 13.45 6.14
CA ILE A 89 10.51 13.12 5.00
C ILE A 89 9.79 11.77 5.16
N PRO A 90 10.45 10.67 5.58
CA PRO A 90 9.78 9.39 5.75
C PRO A 90 8.61 9.40 6.74
N SER A 91 8.61 10.28 7.75
CA SER A 91 7.51 10.37 8.72
C SER A 91 6.30 11.13 8.17
N TYR A 92 6.43 11.79 7.01
CA TYR A 92 5.31 12.43 6.33
C TYR A 92 4.57 11.46 5.39
N VAL A 93 5.14 10.30 5.08
CA VAL A 93 4.57 9.34 4.13
C VAL A 93 3.51 8.48 4.81
N HIS A 94 2.25 8.67 4.41
CA HIS A 94 1.11 7.91 4.91
C HIS A 94 0.59 6.92 3.85
N SER A 95 0.77 7.22 2.57
CA SER A 95 0.47 6.33 1.46
C SER A 95 1.73 6.04 0.65
N LEU A 96 2.08 4.76 0.54
CA LEU A 96 3.27 4.30 -0.18
C LEU A 96 2.86 3.32 -1.27
N VAL A 97 3.21 3.64 -2.51
CA VAL A 97 3.05 2.76 -3.66
C VAL A 97 4.44 2.36 -4.15
N ILE A 98 4.75 1.06 -4.16
CA ILE A 98 6.04 0.55 -4.61
C ILE A 98 5.84 -0.22 -5.91
N LEU A 99 6.46 0.28 -6.97
CA LEU A 99 6.55 -0.43 -8.24
C LEU A 99 7.77 -1.35 -8.23
N MET A 100 7.49 -2.64 -8.26
CA MET A 100 8.43 -3.74 -8.05
C MET A 100 8.92 -4.27 -9.40
N HIS A 101 10.23 -4.40 -9.52
CA HIS A 101 10.92 -4.94 -10.69
C HIS A 101 12.24 -5.60 -10.26
N SER A 102 12.78 -6.53 -11.05
CA SER A 102 14.04 -7.21 -10.74
C SER A 102 15.24 -6.26 -10.57
N SER A 103 15.18 -5.06 -11.15
CA SER A 103 16.20 -4.02 -10.93
C SER A 103 16.26 -3.51 -9.49
N ASN A 104 15.22 -3.74 -8.66
CA ASN A 104 15.24 -3.38 -7.24
C ASN A 104 16.05 -4.36 -6.38
N PHE A 105 16.30 -5.57 -6.89
CA PHE A 105 16.75 -6.72 -6.12
C PHE A 105 18.25 -6.77 -5.86
N ASN A 106 19.05 -6.12 -6.72
CA ASN A 106 20.51 -6.23 -6.69
C ASN A 106 21.19 -5.10 -5.89
N GLU A 107 20.44 -4.34 -5.10
CA GLU A 107 20.98 -3.15 -4.43
C GLU A 107 20.64 -3.06 -2.95
N GLU A 108 21.66 -2.75 -2.15
CA GLU A 108 21.54 -2.56 -0.69
C GLU A 108 20.69 -1.33 -0.31
N GLY A 109 20.56 -0.37 -1.21
CA GLY A 109 19.90 0.91 -0.96
C GLY A 109 18.38 0.76 -0.74
N PHE A 110 17.73 -0.09 -1.53
CA PHE A 110 16.29 -0.30 -1.46
C PHE A 110 15.85 -0.90 -0.11
N PRO A 111 16.42 -2.02 0.37
CA PRO A 111 16.15 -2.54 1.71
C PRO A 111 16.36 -1.51 2.83
N ARG A 112 17.41 -0.69 2.74
CA ARG A 112 17.70 0.35 3.74
C ARG A 112 16.69 1.49 3.72
N LEU A 113 16.21 1.87 2.55
CA LEU A 113 15.18 2.89 2.38
C LEU A 113 13.85 2.44 2.98
N LEU A 114 13.42 1.20 2.73
CA LEU A 114 12.14 0.69 3.24
C LEU A 114 12.06 0.76 4.77
N LYS A 115 13.17 0.48 5.47
CA LYS A 115 13.26 0.56 6.94
C LYS A 115 13.08 1.97 7.52
N LYS A 116 12.95 3.00 6.69
CA LYS A 116 12.76 4.40 7.12
C LYS A 116 11.29 4.80 7.24
N PHE A 117 10.38 4.07 6.61
CA PHE A 117 8.95 4.38 6.68
C PHE A 117 8.30 3.69 7.88
N GLY A 118 7.64 4.46 8.74
CA GLY A 118 7.11 3.94 10.01
C GLY A 118 5.68 4.36 10.36
N GLN A 119 4.98 5.09 9.48
CA GLN A 119 3.63 5.59 9.73
C GLN A 119 2.73 5.41 8.49
N ILE A 120 2.91 4.31 7.77
CA ILE A 120 2.13 4.03 6.57
C ILE A 120 0.74 3.55 7.00
N GLN A 121 -0.28 4.17 6.39
CA GLN A 121 -1.69 3.81 6.48
C GLN A 121 -2.15 3.03 5.24
N ASN A 122 -1.62 3.39 4.07
CA ASN A 122 -1.96 2.78 2.79
C ASN A 122 -0.70 2.25 2.10
N LEU A 123 -0.61 0.94 1.87
CA LEU A 123 0.51 0.33 1.17
C LEU A 123 0.03 -0.40 -0.09
N THR A 124 0.63 -0.08 -1.23
CA THR A 124 0.42 -0.81 -2.48
C THR A 124 1.74 -1.38 -2.99
N LEU A 125 1.80 -2.69 -3.18
CA LEU A 125 2.92 -3.38 -3.83
C LEU A 125 2.46 -3.83 -5.21
N ARG A 126 3.10 -3.32 -6.27
CA ARG A 126 2.68 -3.57 -7.65
C ARG A 126 3.83 -3.97 -8.54
N THR A 127 3.72 -5.05 -9.29
CA THR A 127 4.73 -5.40 -10.30
C THR A 127 4.69 -4.43 -11.48
N LEU A 128 5.85 -3.92 -11.90
CA LEU A 128 5.98 -3.14 -13.12
C LEU A 128 5.90 -4.05 -14.36
N HIS A 129 5.00 -3.71 -15.28
CA HIS A 129 4.97 -4.28 -16.62
C HIS A 129 5.90 -3.52 -17.56
N VAL A 130 6.80 -4.24 -18.22
CA VAL A 130 7.73 -3.69 -19.20
C VAL A 130 7.30 -4.19 -20.58
N ASN A 131 7.22 -3.28 -21.56
CA ASN A 131 6.85 -3.59 -22.95
C ASN A 131 5.48 -4.26 -23.13
N GLY A 132 4.52 -3.98 -22.24
CA GLY A 132 3.16 -4.55 -22.31
C GLY A 132 3.08 -6.04 -21.98
N GLN A 133 4.19 -6.68 -21.61
CA GLN A 133 4.18 -8.06 -21.14
C GLN A 133 3.69 -8.11 -19.69
N ARG A 134 2.67 -8.94 -19.45
CA ARG A 134 2.23 -9.25 -18.08
C ARG A 134 3.38 -9.94 -17.35
N SER A 135 3.74 -9.37 -16.22
CA SER A 135 4.82 -9.82 -15.35
C SER A 135 4.25 -9.97 -13.95
N PHE A 136 4.72 -11.01 -13.26
CA PHE A 136 4.36 -11.27 -11.87
C PHE A 136 5.63 -11.18 -11.02
N THR A 137 5.49 -10.67 -9.81
CA THR A 137 6.54 -10.78 -8.80
C THR A 137 6.23 -12.00 -7.94
N ASN A 138 7.04 -13.05 -8.06
CA ASN A 138 6.96 -14.18 -7.14
C ASN A 138 7.68 -13.81 -5.83
N TRP A 139 6.92 -13.76 -4.74
CA TRP A 139 7.45 -13.39 -3.43
C TRP A 139 8.58 -14.33 -2.99
N MET A 140 8.40 -15.63 -3.20
CA MET A 140 9.32 -16.69 -2.78
C MET A 140 10.62 -16.72 -3.58
N GLU A 141 10.61 -16.17 -4.80
CA GLU A 141 11.79 -16.10 -5.68
C GLU A 141 12.55 -14.77 -5.55
N MET A 142 12.03 -13.79 -4.81
CA MET A 142 12.76 -12.54 -4.56
C MET A 142 14.04 -12.82 -3.75
N PRO A 143 15.10 -12.00 -3.86
CA PRO A 143 16.25 -12.15 -2.96
C PRO A 143 15.82 -11.99 -1.50
N HIS A 144 16.45 -12.78 -0.63
CA HIS A 144 16.15 -12.82 0.80
C HIS A 144 16.12 -11.42 1.44
N GLU A 145 17.11 -10.57 1.14
CA GLU A 145 17.17 -9.20 1.68
C GLU A 145 15.97 -8.33 1.29
N THR A 146 15.46 -8.52 0.07
CA THR A 146 14.25 -7.82 -0.40
C THR A 146 13.01 -8.35 0.29
N GLN A 147 12.90 -9.68 0.44
CA GLN A 147 11.81 -10.32 1.19
C GLN A 147 11.78 -9.82 2.64
N GLU A 148 12.91 -9.84 3.33
CA GLU A 148 13.03 -9.36 4.72
C GLU A 148 12.71 -7.87 4.84
N ALA A 149 13.14 -7.04 3.89
CA ALA A 149 12.86 -5.61 3.93
C ALA A 149 11.37 -5.31 3.73
N LEU A 150 10.69 -5.97 2.80
CA LEU A 150 9.25 -5.83 2.60
C LEU A 150 8.48 -6.39 3.79
N TRP A 151 8.90 -7.55 4.30
CA TRP A 151 8.34 -8.12 5.52
C TRP A 151 8.46 -7.18 6.71
N SER A 152 9.64 -6.60 6.91
CA SER A 152 9.91 -5.65 7.99
C SER A 152 9.09 -4.37 7.82
N LEU A 153 9.02 -3.84 6.59
CA LEU A 153 8.18 -2.69 6.26
C LEU A 153 6.73 -2.95 6.69
N ILE A 154 6.13 -4.05 6.25
CA ILE A 154 4.73 -4.40 6.52
C ILE A 154 4.52 -4.62 8.03
N SER A 155 5.34 -5.46 8.65
CA SER A 155 5.16 -5.84 10.06
C SER A 155 5.38 -4.69 11.04
N GLN A 156 6.22 -3.70 10.69
CA GLN A 156 6.37 -2.46 11.46
C GLN A 156 5.09 -1.61 11.47
N GLN A 157 4.21 -1.75 10.47
CA GLN A 157 2.96 -0.97 10.39
C GLN A 157 1.79 -1.64 11.12
N ARG A 158 2.05 -2.56 12.06
CA ARG A 158 1.04 -3.31 12.83
C ARG A 158 -0.13 -2.45 13.34
N SER A 159 0.18 -1.25 13.83
CA SER A 159 -0.79 -0.34 14.44
C SER A 159 -1.11 0.89 13.59
N THR A 160 -0.76 0.91 12.30
CA THR A 160 -1.02 2.06 11.43
C THR A 160 -1.61 1.67 10.08
N LEU A 161 -1.29 0.49 9.53
CA LEU A 161 -1.73 0.10 8.20
C LEU A 161 -3.23 -0.28 8.21
N GLU A 162 -4.00 0.43 7.41
CA GLU A 162 -5.46 0.30 7.27
C GLU A 162 -5.82 -0.28 5.88
N ASP A 163 -5.06 0.08 4.85
CA ASP A 163 -5.22 -0.39 3.48
C ASP A 163 -3.97 -1.10 2.96
N LEU A 164 -4.13 -2.33 2.48
CA LEU A 164 -3.07 -3.10 1.83
C LEU A 164 -3.54 -3.62 0.48
N GLU A 165 -2.74 -3.34 -0.55
CA GLU A 165 -2.99 -3.81 -1.90
C GLU A 165 -1.76 -4.51 -2.48
N PHE A 166 -1.98 -5.69 -3.05
CA PHE A 166 -1.03 -6.37 -3.91
C PHE A 166 -1.56 -6.40 -5.34
N TYR A 167 -0.68 -6.10 -6.30
CA TYR A 167 -1.00 -6.11 -7.72
C TYR A 167 0.05 -6.94 -8.48
N ASN A 168 -0.39 -8.03 -9.12
CA ASN A 168 0.42 -9.06 -9.81
C ASN A 168 1.49 -9.74 -8.93
N PHE A 169 1.21 -9.93 -7.64
CA PHE A 169 2.09 -10.66 -6.75
C PHE A 169 1.66 -12.12 -6.61
N ILE A 170 2.60 -13.04 -6.75
CA ILE A 170 2.32 -14.47 -6.54
C ILE A 170 3.09 -15.02 -5.36
N ASP A 171 2.52 -16.07 -4.78
CA ASP A 171 3.04 -16.80 -3.62
C ASP A 171 3.30 -15.93 -2.40
N ILE A 172 2.44 -14.94 -2.14
CA ILE A 172 2.54 -14.07 -0.97
C ILE A 172 2.35 -14.92 0.29
N PRO A 173 3.28 -14.94 1.26
CA PRO A 173 3.06 -15.69 2.49
C PRO A 173 1.90 -15.10 3.27
N THR A 174 0.89 -15.89 3.64
CA THR A 174 -0.25 -15.41 4.46
C THR A 174 0.20 -14.75 5.77
N ALA A 175 1.36 -15.17 6.29
CA ALA A 175 1.96 -14.61 7.48
C ALA A 175 2.27 -13.09 7.37
N THR A 176 2.39 -12.53 6.15
CA THR A 176 2.59 -11.07 5.94
C THR A 176 1.48 -10.22 6.54
N ILE A 177 0.24 -10.69 6.52
CA ILE A 177 -0.91 -9.91 7.01
C ILE A 177 -1.27 -10.19 8.48
N LEU A 178 -0.74 -11.27 9.07
CA LEU A 178 -1.14 -11.71 10.42
C LEU A 178 -0.74 -10.75 11.54
N THR A 179 0.20 -9.86 11.28
CA THR A 179 0.68 -8.84 12.22
C THR A 179 -0.14 -7.55 12.18
N LEU A 180 -1.02 -7.37 11.19
CA LEU A 180 -1.66 -6.09 10.88
C LEU A 180 -2.99 -5.90 11.60
N THR A 181 -2.93 -5.53 12.89
CA THR A 181 -4.13 -5.39 13.75
C THR A 181 -5.13 -4.31 13.32
N ARG A 182 -4.71 -3.33 12.53
CA ARG A 182 -5.56 -2.25 12.03
C ARG A 182 -5.99 -2.41 10.58
N LEU A 183 -5.59 -3.49 9.91
CA LEU A 183 -5.97 -3.69 8.51
C LEU A 183 -7.51 -3.76 8.40
N ARG A 184 -8.07 -2.95 7.51
CA ARG A 184 -9.50 -2.88 7.21
C ARG A 184 -9.79 -3.25 5.77
N ASN A 185 -8.89 -2.87 4.86
CA ASN A 185 -9.08 -3.06 3.43
C ASN A 185 -7.94 -3.91 2.87
N LEU A 186 -8.28 -5.05 2.28
CA LEU A 186 -7.32 -5.93 1.61
C LEU A 186 -7.71 -6.11 0.14
N ARG A 187 -6.79 -5.78 -0.76
CA ARG A 187 -6.98 -5.89 -2.21
C ARG A 187 -5.90 -6.77 -2.85
N LEU A 188 -6.31 -7.73 -3.66
CA LEU A 188 -5.44 -8.66 -4.39
C LEU A 188 -5.78 -8.64 -5.87
N MET A 189 -5.18 -7.69 -6.58
CA MET A 189 -5.37 -7.55 -8.02
C MET A 189 -4.39 -8.50 -8.71
N GLU A 190 -4.89 -9.50 -9.43
CA GLU A 190 -4.08 -10.53 -10.10
C GLU A 190 -3.04 -11.20 -9.17
N SER A 191 -3.37 -11.32 -7.89
CA SER A 191 -2.43 -11.76 -6.85
C SER A 191 -2.91 -13.02 -6.13
N GLN A 192 -1.97 -13.79 -5.57
CA GLN A 192 -2.27 -15.01 -4.81
C GLN A 192 -1.45 -15.12 -3.52
N PHE A 193 -2.11 -15.61 -2.46
CA PHE A 193 -1.43 -16.05 -1.26
C PHE A 193 -0.90 -17.48 -1.41
N HIS A 194 0.14 -17.79 -0.65
CA HIS A 194 0.68 -19.11 -0.42
C HIS A 194 0.38 -19.54 1.03
N PRO A 195 -0.11 -20.78 1.27
CA PRO A 195 -0.32 -21.31 2.61
C PRO A 195 0.92 -21.18 3.50
N VAL A 196 0.66 -20.96 4.79
CA VAL A 196 1.61 -20.48 5.81
C VAL A 196 3.01 -21.11 5.71
N MET A 197 4.02 -20.25 5.53
CA MET A 197 5.33 -20.43 6.16
C MET A 197 5.30 -19.70 7.50
N GLU A 198 5.75 -20.33 8.59
CA GLU A 198 5.88 -19.66 9.88
C GLU A 198 6.70 -18.37 9.71
N PRO A 199 6.27 -17.24 10.32
CA PRO A 199 7.05 -16.02 10.22
C PRO A 199 8.44 -16.26 10.85
N PRO A 200 9.49 -15.60 10.36
CA PRO A 200 10.83 -15.76 10.93
C PRO A 200 10.91 -15.36 12.42
N HIS A 201 9.93 -14.58 12.91
CA HIS A 201 9.86 -14.10 14.29
C HIS A 201 8.44 -14.28 14.89
N ASN A 202 8.19 -15.41 15.55
CA ASN A 202 6.89 -15.81 16.10
C ASN A 202 6.31 -14.85 17.18
N ASN A 203 7.11 -13.99 17.79
CA ASN A 203 6.71 -13.19 18.96
C ASN A 203 5.82 -11.96 18.64
N LEU A 204 5.54 -11.67 17.36
CA LEU A 204 4.84 -10.45 16.94
C LEU A 204 3.44 -10.72 16.37
N LEU A 205 2.98 -11.96 16.33
CA LEU A 205 1.68 -12.31 15.78
C LEU A 205 0.55 -11.81 16.69
N SER A 206 -0.51 -11.27 16.08
CA SER A 206 -1.77 -11.05 16.79
C SER A 206 -2.45 -12.38 17.07
N GLU A 207 -3.07 -12.54 18.23
CA GLU A 207 -3.93 -13.70 18.53
C GLU A 207 -5.35 -13.52 17.99
N GLU A 208 -5.75 -12.26 17.80
CA GLU A 208 -7.06 -11.90 17.27
C GLU A 208 -7.09 -12.04 15.74
N PRO A 209 -8.18 -12.61 15.18
CA PRO A 209 -8.44 -12.61 13.74
C PRO A 209 -8.47 -11.20 13.16
N LEU A 210 -8.15 -11.07 11.87
CA LEU A 210 -8.26 -9.79 11.17
C LEU A 210 -9.73 -9.45 10.92
N GLN A 211 -10.14 -8.27 11.33
CA GLN A 211 -11.48 -7.73 11.11
C GLN A 211 -11.45 -6.79 9.91
N LEU A 212 -11.64 -7.36 8.71
CA LEU A 212 -11.69 -6.60 7.47
C LEU A 212 -13.08 -5.98 7.28
N GLU A 213 -13.11 -4.75 6.77
CA GLU A 213 -14.31 -4.08 6.27
C GLU A 213 -14.49 -4.26 4.76
N SER A 214 -13.37 -4.40 4.03
CA SER A 214 -13.35 -4.60 2.58
C SER A 214 -12.34 -5.67 2.17
N LEU A 215 -12.79 -6.58 1.30
CA LEU A 215 -11.96 -7.58 0.68
C LEU A 215 -12.25 -7.62 -0.82
N ALA A 216 -11.21 -7.44 -1.65
CA ALA A 216 -11.30 -7.52 -3.10
C ALA A 216 -10.21 -8.41 -3.69
N PHE A 217 -10.57 -9.28 -4.64
CA PHE A 217 -9.60 -10.09 -5.39
C PHE A 217 -10.05 -10.31 -6.85
N THR A 218 -9.12 -10.31 -7.80
CA THR A 218 -9.45 -10.42 -9.24
C THR A 218 -8.96 -11.69 -9.93
N ARG A 219 -8.20 -12.56 -9.26
CA ARG A 219 -7.68 -13.76 -9.94
C ARG A 219 -8.69 -14.90 -9.93
N ASN A 220 -8.74 -15.66 -8.85
CA ASN A 220 -9.75 -16.69 -8.61
C ASN A 220 -9.80 -16.95 -7.11
N TYR A 221 -10.78 -17.74 -6.67
CA TYR A 221 -10.91 -18.04 -5.25
C TYR A 221 -9.72 -18.78 -4.65
N GLN A 222 -9.08 -19.67 -5.40
CA GLN A 222 -7.90 -20.41 -4.94
C GLN A 222 -6.75 -19.47 -4.56
N SER A 223 -6.69 -18.28 -5.18
CA SER A 223 -5.69 -17.27 -4.87
C SER A 223 -5.86 -16.68 -3.46
N ILE A 224 -7.05 -16.78 -2.87
CA ILE A 224 -7.40 -16.24 -1.56
C ILE A 224 -7.78 -17.32 -0.52
N ALA A 225 -8.13 -18.53 -0.96
CA ALA A 225 -8.43 -19.67 -0.10
C ALA A 225 -7.46 -19.85 1.10
N PRO A 226 -6.14 -19.65 0.96
CA PRO A 226 -5.22 -19.76 2.09
C PRO A 226 -5.59 -18.88 3.30
N ILE A 227 -6.18 -17.70 3.13
CA ILE A 227 -6.55 -16.85 4.28
C ILE A 227 -7.90 -17.23 4.91
N PHE A 228 -8.76 -17.96 4.19
CA PHE A 228 -10.03 -18.46 4.71
C PHE A 228 -9.85 -19.76 5.50
N TYR A 229 -9.02 -20.68 4.98
CA TYR A 229 -8.90 -22.03 5.55
C TYR A 229 -7.71 -22.24 6.47
N SER A 230 -6.72 -21.36 6.44
CA SER A 230 -5.59 -21.47 7.35
C SER A 230 -5.97 -20.98 8.74
N HIS A 231 -5.35 -21.62 9.73
CA HIS A 231 -5.47 -21.26 11.13
C HIS A 231 -4.13 -20.69 11.60
N ARG A 232 -4.18 -19.78 12.57
CA ARG A 232 -2.99 -19.23 13.21
C ARG A 232 -2.28 -20.33 13.98
N SER A 233 -1.01 -20.58 13.67
CA SER A 233 -0.24 -21.69 14.27
C SER A 233 -0.16 -21.63 15.80
N ASN A 234 -0.21 -20.43 16.39
CA ASN A 234 -0.08 -20.22 17.83
C ASN A 234 -1.38 -20.44 18.63
N SER A 235 -2.53 -20.10 18.04
CA SER A 235 -3.84 -20.06 18.75
C SER A 235 -4.85 -21.06 18.20
N GLY A 236 -4.65 -21.56 16.97
CA GLY A 236 -5.65 -22.34 16.25
C GLY A 236 -6.83 -21.50 15.77
N ASN A 237 -6.84 -20.18 15.98
CA ASN A 237 -7.90 -19.30 15.53
C ASN A 237 -7.85 -19.10 14.01
N ALA A 238 -8.99 -18.78 13.40
CA ALA A 238 -9.05 -18.36 12.01
C ALA A 238 -8.18 -17.10 11.77
N ILE A 239 -7.66 -16.96 10.55
CA ILE A 239 -6.90 -15.77 10.17
C ILE A 239 -7.79 -14.55 10.07
N LEU A 240 -8.97 -14.71 9.46
CA LEU A 240 -9.96 -13.68 9.24
C LEU A 240 -11.20 -13.88 10.13
N ASP A 241 -11.80 -12.77 10.55
CA ASP A 241 -13.17 -12.69 11.03
C ASP A 241 -13.99 -11.89 10.00
N LEU A 242 -14.96 -12.55 9.37
CA LEU A 242 -15.78 -11.97 8.30
C LEU A 242 -17.00 -11.20 8.83
N SER A 243 -17.21 -11.16 10.15
CA SER A 243 -18.39 -10.54 10.77
C SER A 243 -18.49 -9.02 10.56
N GLN A 244 -17.36 -8.36 10.26
CA GLN A 244 -17.28 -6.91 10.01
C GLN A 244 -17.21 -6.56 8.52
N LEU A 245 -17.24 -7.56 7.64
CA LEU A 245 -17.05 -7.35 6.21
C LEU A 245 -18.28 -6.70 5.59
N LYS A 246 -18.09 -5.52 4.99
CA LYS A 246 -19.12 -4.71 4.34
C LYS A 246 -19.05 -4.78 2.82
N LEU A 247 -17.83 -4.92 2.28
CA LEU A 247 -17.58 -5.01 0.84
C LEU A 247 -16.82 -6.29 0.52
N PHE A 248 -17.42 -7.12 -0.35
CA PHE A 248 -16.77 -8.30 -0.91
C PHE A 248 -16.82 -8.24 -2.44
N ILE A 249 -15.63 -8.18 -3.05
CA ILE A 249 -15.46 -8.20 -4.51
C ILE A 249 -14.60 -9.41 -4.87
N GLY A 250 -15.11 -10.29 -5.72
CA GLY A 250 -14.39 -11.48 -6.15
C GLY A 250 -14.67 -11.83 -7.60
N ILE A 251 -13.67 -12.39 -8.28
CA ILE A 251 -13.92 -13.09 -9.54
C ILE A 251 -14.26 -14.55 -9.24
N TYR A 252 -15.42 -14.96 -9.73
CA TYR A 252 -15.85 -16.34 -9.77
C TYR A 252 -15.25 -17.03 -10.99
N ASP A 253 -14.46 -18.08 -10.74
CA ASP A 253 -14.00 -19.02 -11.76
C ASP A 253 -14.98 -20.22 -11.82
N PRO A 254 -15.80 -20.35 -12.88
CA PRO A 254 -16.76 -21.44 -13.05
C PRO A 254 -16.10 -22.76 -13.48
N SER A 255 -14.81 -22.96 -13.18
CA SER A 255 -14.11 -24.21 -13.45
C SER A 255 -14.93 -25.43 -12.95
N PRO A 256 -14.96 -26.53 -13.72
CA PRO A 256 -15.81 -27.69 -13.45
C PRO A 256 -15.47 -28.43 -12.14
N ASP A 257 -14.38 -28.04 -11.47
CA ASP A 257 -13.97 -28.58 -10.17
C ASP A 257 -14.78 -27.99 -9.01
N GLY A 258 -15.68 -27.02 -9.24
CA GLY A 258 -16.85 -26.72 -8.40
C GLY A 258 -16.61 -26.20 -6.98
N VAL A 259 -15.37 -26.14 -6.51
CA VAL A 259 -15.00 -25.82 -5.11
C VAL A 259 -15.63 -24.49 -4.66
N PHE A 260 -15.66 -23.48 -5.53
CA PHE A 260 -16.21 -22.18 -5.16
C PHE A 260 -17.74 -22.14 -5.08
N GLU A 261 -18.48 -22.92 -5.88
CA GLU A 261 -19.96 -22.92 -5.79
C GLU A 261 -20.44 -23.49 -4.46
N GLU A 262 -19.73 -24.50 -3.94
CA GLU A 262 -20.07 -25.10 -2.65
C GLU A 262 -19.67 -24.21 -1.48
N GLU A 263 -18.56 -23.47 -1.59
CA GLU A 263 -17.98 -22.70 -0.48
C GLU A 263 -18.55 -21.29 -0.32
N VAL A 264 -18.97 -20.64 -1.42
CA VAL A 264 -19.56 -19.29 -1.37
C VAL A 264 -20.77 -19.20 -0.44
N PRO A 265 -21.76 -20.11 -0.47
CA PRO A 265 -22.88 -20.07 0.46
C PRO A 265 -22.48 -20.15 1.93
N HIS A 266 -21.36 -20.82 2.25
CA HIS A 266 -20.84 -20.88 3.61
C HIS A 266 -20.18 -19.56 4.00
N LEU A 267 -19.32 -19.01 3.13
CA LEU A 267 -18.67 -17.72 3.34
C LEU A 267 -19.69 -16.58 3.49
N LEU A 268 -20.71 -16.54 2.64
CA LEU A 268 -21.76 -15.52 2.69
C LEU A 268 -22.58 -15.57 3.99
N LYS A 269 -22.73 -16.74 4.63
CA LYS A 269 -23.38 -16.85 5.93
C LYS A 269 -22.55 -16.25 7.07
N GLU A 270 -21.23 -16.25 6.93
CA GLU A 270 -20.31 -15.66 7.92
C GLU A 270 -20.22 -14.12 7.77
N MET A 271 -20.53 -13.59 6.60
CA MET A 271 -20.52 -12.15 6.28
C MET A 271 -21.79 -11.43 6.77
N GLY A 272 -21.97 -11.35 8.09
CA GLY A 272 -23.20 -10.82 8.70
C GLY A 272 -23.49 -9.33 8.47
N GLN A 273 -22.51 -8.54 7.99
CA GLN A 273 -22.61 -7.09 7.77
C GLN A 273 -22.45 -6.68 6.29
N LEU A 274 -22.59 -7.62 5.36
CA LEU A 274 -22.32 -7.35 3.94
C LEU A 274 -23.30 -6.32 3.37
N GLU A 275 -22.77 -5.17 2.94
CA GLU A 275 -23.52 -4.09 2.30
C GLU A 275 -23.44 -4.18 0.77
N ASN A 276 -22.28 -4.61 0.25
CA ASN A 276 -21.99 -4.67 -1.17
C ASN A 276 -21.30 -6.00 -1.52
N LEU A 277 -21.89 -6.72 -2.47
CA LEU A 277 -21.37 -7.96 -3.02
C LEU A 277 -21.23 -7.83 -4.54
N ASP A 278 -20.02 -7.98 -5.04
CA ASP A 278 -19.73 -8.06 -6.47
C ASP A 278 -19.01 -9.37 -6.79
N LEU A 279 -19.73 -10.29 -7.43
CA LEU A 279 -19.20 -11.55 -7.93
C LEU A 279 -19.29 -11.51 -9.45
N SER A 280 -18.18 -11.22 -10.10
CA SER A 280 -18.09 -11.17 -11.56
C SER A 280 -17.50 -12.48 -12.09
N SER A 281 -17.99 -12.96 -13.23
CA SER A 281 -17.35 -14.09 -13.90
C SER A 281 -16.11 -13.60 -14.65
N GLU A 282 -15.03 -14.38 -14.70
CA GLU A 282 -13.79 -14.01 -15.41
C GLU A 282 -14.06 -13.64 -16.89
N THR A 283 -15.09 -14.26 -17.48
CA THR A 283 -15.59 -14.00 -18.84
C THR A 283 -16.19 -12.62 -19.07
N SER A 284 -16.53 -11.87 -18.02
CA SER A 284 -17.18 -10.56 -18.11
C SER A 284 -16.21 -9.37 -18.12
N MET A 285 -14.90 -9.61 -17.98
CA MET A 285 -13.85 -8.57 -17.91
C MET A 285 -12.91 -8.52 -19.13
N ILE A 286 -13.26 -9.16 -20.25
CA ILE A 286 -12.51 -9.13 -21.52
C ILE A 286 -13.13 -8.15 -22.50
#